data_AF-A0A4Y8LSI5-F1
#
_entry.id   AF-A0A4Y8LSI5-F1
#
_cell.length_a   1.000
_cell.length_b   1.000
_cell.length_c   1.000
_cell.angle_alpha   90.00
_cell.angle_beta   90.00
_cell.angle_gamma   90.00
#
_symmetry.space_group_name_H-M   'P 1'
#
loop_
_entity.id
_entity.type
_entity.pdbx_description
1 polymer ?
#
loop_
_entity_poly.entity_id
_entity_poly.type
_entity_poly.pdbx_seq_one_letter_code
_entity_poly.pdbx_strand_id
1 'polypeptide(L)'
;MRKVQKILVHELVSQEIQNFIQENELKEGDKLPSVEEMTLMFGVGRSSLREALRYLEAIDIVRVENGKGIFVRDVDTFRFSGKVKIDRERNFLLNTLDVRRALEGKSVELASKNITPAQIKELEECLEQYRILKESDKDTSQIDLAFHRYIIKASHNPILETVMESFSGLYEKFFNEPLGNKQLFDETYPYHITMFKAIAAHDTQGALVEFNKLMDCVEEKIVSF
;
A
#
# COMPACT_ATOMS: atom_id res chain seq x y z
N MET A 1 -34.18 12.35 -12.19
CA MET A 1 -33.06 12.44 -13.16
C MET A 1 -31.78 12.03 -12.45
N ARG A 2 -31.00 11.08 -13.00
CA ARG A 2 -29.65 10.79 -12.50
C ARG A 2 -28.75 11.99 -12.82
N LYS A 3 -28.00 12.50 -11.84
CA LYS A 3 -26.94 13.49 -12.09
C LYS A 3 -25.84 12.80 -12.90
N VAL A 4 -25.55 13.33 -14.08
CA VAL A 4 -24.40 12.90 -14.88
C VAL A 4 -23.14 13.44 -14.19
N GLN A 5 -22.24 12.56 -13.81
CA GLN A 5 -20.94 12.93 -13.26
C GLN A 5 -20.13 13.58 -14.39
N LYS A 6 -19.71 14.83 -14.21
CA LYS A 6 -19.02 15.61 -15.23
C LYS A 6 -17.59 15.08 -15.33
N ILE A 7 -17.30 14.27 -16.33
CA ILE A 7 -15.94 13.82 -16.61
C ILE A 7 -15.11 15.06 -16.98
N LEU A 8 -14.12 15.39 -16.16
CA LEU A 8 -13.20 16.48 -16.44
C LEU A 8 -12.17 15.99 -17.46
N VAL A 9 -12.43 16.29 -18.73
CA VAL A 9 -11.61 15.82 -19.86
C VAL A 9 -10.12 16.16 -19.69
N HIS A 10 -9.77 17.27 -19.03
CA HIS A 10 -8.38 17.63 -18.77
C HIS A 10 -7.67 16.71 -17.76
N GLU A 11 -8.38 16.10 -16.81
CA GLU A 11 -7.79 15.14 -15.86
C GLU A 11 -7.39 13.84 -16.57
N LEU A 12 -8.27 13.36 -17.46
CA LEU A 12 -7.99 12.20 -18.31
C LEU A 12 -6.80 12.48 -19.24
N VAL A 13 -6.78 13.65 -19.89
CA VAL A 13 -5.66 14.03 -20.77
C VAL A 13 -4.35 14.14 -19.99
N SER A 14 -4.39 14.67 -18.77
CA SER A 14 -3.21 14.75 -17.91
C SER A 14 -2.68 13.37 -17.52
N GLN A 15 -3.57 12.39 -17.31
CA GLN A 15 -3.20 11.01 -17.04
C GLN A 15 -2.56 10.35 -18.26
N GLU A 16 -3.11 10.54 -19.46
CA GLU A 16 -2.55 9.98 -20.70
C GLU A 16 -1.16 10.55 -21.02
N ILE A 17 -0.93 11.84 -20.79
CA ILE A 17 0.41 12.44 -20.95
C ILE A 17 1.41 11.80 -19.97
N GLN A 18 1.00 11.55 -18.73
CA GLN A 18 1.86 10.89 -17.74
C GLN A 18 2.13 9.42 -18.09
N ASN A 19 1.12 8.69 -18.58
CA ASN A 19 1.29 7.32 -19.08
C ASN A 19 2.29 7.29 -20.24
N PHE A 20 2.16 8.25 -21.17
CA PHE A 20 3.10 8.38 -22.28
C PHE A 20 4.54 8.61 -21.81
N ILE A 21 4.77 9.48 -20.82
CA ILE A 21 6.10 9.68 -20.21
C ILE A 21 6.65 8.36 -19.66
N GLN A 22 5.81 7.59 -18.95
CA GLN A 22 6.19 6.33 -18.34
C GLN A 22 6.52 5.25 -19.38
N GLU A 23 5.62 5.04 -20.34
CA GLU A 23 5.72 4.00 -21.37
C GLU A 23 6.91 4.23 -22.31
N ASN A 24 7.31 5.49 -22.50
CA ASN A 24 8.45 5.86 -23.32
C ASN A 24 9.72 6.12 -22.50
N GLU A 25 9.70 5.79 -21.20
CA GLU A 25 10.83 5.93 -20.27
C GLU A 25 11.51 7.32 -20.32
N LEU A 26 10.71 8.39 -20.53
CA LEU A 26 11.21 9.75 -20.65
C LEU A 26 11.73 10.26 -19.30
N LYS A 27 12.85 10.96 -19.32
CA LYS A 27 13.58 11.49 -18.16
C LYS A 27 13.48 13.00 -18.07
N GLU A 28 13.93 13.56 -16.94
CA GLU A 28 14.02 15.02 -16.80
C GLU A 28 14.82 15.62 -17.95
N GLY A 29 14.27 16.68 -18.54
CA GLY A 29 14.85 17.37 -19.69
C GLY A 29 14.43 16.80 -21.04
N ASP A 30 13.83 15.61 -21.10
CA ASP A 30 13.33 15.05 -22.36
C ASP A 30 12.15 15.86 -22.87
N LYS A 31 12.04 15.94 -24.20
CA LYS A 31 11.04 16.75 -24.88
C LYS A 31 9.78 15.93 -25.16
N LEU A 32 8.63 16.44 -24.75
CA LEU A 32 7.34 15.88 -25.13
C LEU A 32 6.98 16.22 -26.59
N PRO A 33 6.10 15.44 -27.24
CA PRO A 33 5.53 15.81 -28.53
C PRO A 33 4.87 17.19 -28.47
N SER A 34 4.78 17.87 -29.61
CA SER A 34 4.14 19.17 -29.72
C SER A 34 2.65 19.09 -29.35
N VAL A 35 2.05 20.25 -29.05
CA VAL A 35 0.61 20.35 -28.78
C VAL A 35 -0.20 19.79 -29.96
N GLU A 36 0.25 20.00 -31.20
CA GLU A 36 -0.45 19.49 -32.38
C GLU A 36 -0.38 17.97 -32.48
N GLU A 37 0.80 17.39 -32.24
CA GLU A 37 1.00 15.93 -32.20
C GLU A 37 0.18 15.29 -31.08
N MET A 38 0.26 15.81 -29.84
CA MET A 38 -0.50 15.27 -28.71
C MET A 38 -2.02 15.39 -28.90
N THR A 39 -2.50 16.46 -29.55
CA THR A 39 -3.93 16.61 -29.89
C THR A 39 -4.38 15.46 -30.80
N LEU A 40 -3.56 15.10 -31.79
CA LEU A 40 -3.81 13.99 -32.71
C LEU A 40 -3.68 12.63 -32.02
N MET A 41 -2.61 12.42 -31.25
CA MET A 41 -2.32 11.17 -30.54
C MET A 41 -3.42 10.80 -29.56
N PHE A 42 -3.87 11.76 -28.74
CA PHE A 42 -4.87 11.52 -27.70
C PHE A 42 -6.32 11.74 -28.18
N GLY A 43 -6.51 12.26 -29.41
CA GLY A 43 -7.84 12.51 -29.97
C GLY A 43 -8.65 13.56 -29.20
N VAL A 44 -7.98 14.56 -28.60
CA VAL A 44 -8.60 15.57 -27.73
C VAL A 44 -8.50 16.96 -28.31
N GLY A 45 -9.39 17.87 -27.89
CA GLY A 45 -9.34 19.27 -28.34
C GLY A 45 -8.14 20.04 -27.76
N ARG A 46 -7.62 21.01 -28.52
CA ARG A 46 -6.50 21.89 -28.11
C ARG A 46 -6.74 22.60 -26.77
N SER A 47 -7.99 22.96 -26.47
CA SER A 47 -8.37 23.63 -25.21
C SER A 47 -8.17 22.73 -24.00
N SER A 48 -8.65 21.48 -24.07
CA SER A 48 -8.50 20.48 -23.00
C SER A 48 -7.04 20.08 -22.82
N LEU A 49 -6.28 19.93 -23.91
CA LEU A 49 -4.85 19.63 -23.84
C LEU A 49 -4.07 20.78 -23.17
N ARG A 50 -4.37 22.03 -23.50
CA ARG A 50 -3.75 23.19 -22.83
C ARG A 50 -4.14 23.32 -21.36
N GLU A 51 -5.32 22.87 -20.96
CA GLU A 51 -5.72 22.83 -19.56
C GLU A 51 -4.96 21.75 -18.80
N ALA A 52 -4.83 20.56 -19.39
CA ALA A 52 -4.01 19.47 -18.86
C ALA A 52 -2.53 19.88 -18.71
N LEU A 53 -1.93 20.46 -19.75
CA LEU A 53 -0.54 20.93 -19.70
C LEU A 53 -0.32 22.02 -18.65
N ARG A 54 -1.28 22.95 -18.47
CA ARG A 54 -1.19 23.97 -17.42
C ARG A 54 -1.29 23.36 -16.03
N TYR A 55 -2.14 22.34 -15.86
CA TYR A 55 -2.21 21.58 -14.62
C TYR A 55 -0.88 20.87 -14.34
N LEU A 56 -0.35 20.12 -15.31
CA LEU A 56 0.92 19.40 -15.19
C LEU A 56 2.12 20.34 -14.95
N GLU A 57 2.11 21.54 -15.53
CA GLU A 57 3.11 22.57 -15.26
C GLU A 57 2.98 23.14 -13.85
N ALA A 58 1.76 23.35 -13.35
CA ALA A 58 1.52 23.83 -12.00
C ALA A 58 1.96 22.84 -10.90
N ILE A 59 2.00 21.54 -11.22
CA ILE A 59 2.50 20.49 -10.33
C ILE A 59 3.94 20.05 -10.66
N ASP A 60 4.64 20.82 -11.51
CA ASP A 60 6.05 20.65 -11.88
C ASP A 60 6.39 19.28 -12.52
N ILE A 61 5.46 18.70 -13.27
CA ILE A 61 5.67 17.47 -14.06
C ILE A 61 6.24 17.81 -15.45
N VAL A 62 5.87 18.97 -15.98
CA VAL A 62 6.39 19.49 -17.24
C VAL A 62 6.76 20.96 -17.11
N ARG A 63 7.68 21.42 -17.94
CA ARG A 63 7.99 22.84 -18.14
C ARG A 63 7.63 23.25 -19.56
N VAL A 64 6.82 24.29 -19.71
CA VAL A 64 6.58 24.91 -21.01
C VAL A 64 7.61 26.01 -21.23
N GLU A 65 8.43 25.87 -22.27
CA GLU A 65 9.28 26.94 -22.75
C GLU A 65 8.71 27.52 -24.05
N ASN A 66 8.21 28.76 -23.96
CA ASN A 66 7.65 29.48 -25.11
C ASN A 66 8.63 29.48 -26.29
N GLY A 67 8.18 28.95 -27.42
CA GLY A 67 8.96 28.84 -28.66
C GLY A 67 9.97 27.69 -28.72
N LYS A 68 10.18 26.94 -27.63
CA LYS A 68 11.13 25.82 -27.59
C LYS A 68 10.47 24.46 -27.42
N GLY A 69 9.38 24.37 -26.67
CA GLY A 69 8.59 23.15 -26.51
C GLY A 69 8.21 22.88 -25.07
N ILE A 70 7.80 21.63 -24.81
CA ILE A 70 7.37 21.14 -23.51
C ILE A 70 8.37 20.08 -23.10
N PHE A 71 8.93 20.22 -21.90
CA PHE A 71 9.98 19.35 -21.40
C PHE A 71 9.54 18.68 -20.11
N VAL A 72 9.96 17.43 -19.91
CA VAL A 72 9.71 16.66 -18.70
C VAL A 72 10.55 17.25 -17.55
N ARG A 73 9.94 17.37 -16.37
CA ARG A 73 10.59 17.72 -15.10
C ARG A 73 10.73 16.48 -14.23
N ASP A 74 11.58 16.53 -13.20
CA ASP A 74 11.98 15.38 -12.37
C ASP A 74 10.86 14.34 -12.13
N VAL A 75 11.05 13.18 -12.76
CA VAL A 75 10.07 12.11 -12.95
C VAL A 75 10.05 11.16 -11.75
N ASP A 76 10.96 11.33 -10.78
CA ASP A 76 10.89 10.60 -9.50
C ASP A 76 9.70 11.05 -8.64
N THR A 77 9.02 12.12 -9.05
CA THR A 77 7.77 12.61 -8.50
C THR A 77 6.60 12.47 -9.48
N PHE A 78 6.13 11.24 -9.69
CA PHE A 78 4.75 10.97 -10.11
C PHE A 78 3.77 11.56 -9.08
N ARG A 79 3.44 12.85 -9.25
CA ARG A 79 2.57 13.66 -8.39
C ARG A 79 1.26 13.99 -9.10
N PHE A 80 0.55 12.97 -9.62
CA PHE A 80 -0.92 13.08 -9.61
C PHE A 80 -1.29 13.38 -8.15
N SER A 81 -2.02 14.48 -7.90
CA SER A 81 -2.22 15.09 -6.58
C SER A 81 -2.03 14.12 -5.42
N GLY A 82 -1.24 14.44 -4.39
CA GLY A 82 -0.91 13.49 -3.31
C GLY A 82 -2.11 12.67 -2.81
N LYS A 83 -3.31 13.25 -2.81
CA LYS A 83 -4.60 12.58 -2.61
C LYS A 83 -4.87 11.35 -3.48
N VAL A 84 -4.65 11.39 -4.79
CA VAL A 84 -4.93 10.25 -5.69
C VAL A 84 -3.90 9.13 -5.52
N LYS A 85 -2.62 9.46 -5.26
CA LYS A 85 -1.62 8.46 -4.88
C LYS A 85 -2.00 7.82 -3.54
N ILE A 86 -2.39 8.63 -2.57
CA ILE A 86 -2.91 8.19 -1.27
C ILE A 86 -4.15 7.31 -1.45
N ASP A 87 -5.11 7.68 -2.31
CA ASP A 87 -6.32 6.88 -2.53
C ASP A 87 -6.02 5.55 -3.23
N ARG A 88 -5.09 5.53 -4.20
CA ARG A 88 -4.63 4.28 -4.84
C ARG A 88 -3.91 3.39 -3.84
N GLU A 89 -3.06 3.96 -3.01
CA GLU A 89 -2.34 3.24 -1.95
C GLU A 89 -3.30 2.74 -0.87
N ARG A 90 -4.27 3.56 -0.43
CA ARG A 90 -5.34 3.18 0.49
C ARG A 90 -6.11 1.98 -0.05
N ASN A 91 -6.55 2.05 -1.32
CA ASN A 91 -7.25 0.94 -1.97
C ASN A 91 -6.37 -0.31 -2.07
N PHE A 92 -5.06 -0.15 -2.34
CA PHE A 92 -4.11 -1.26 -2.31
C PHE A 92 -4.04 -1.90 -0.91
N LEU A 93 -3.92 -1.09 0.14
CA LEU A 93 -3.86 -1.57 1.52
C LEU A 93 -5.16 -2.28 1.91
N LEU A 94 -6.33 -1.70 1.61
CA LEU A 94 -7.63 -2.32 1.89
C LEU A 94 -7.83 -3.64 1.16
N ASN A 95 -7.54 -3.69 -0.14
CA ASN A 95 -7.63 -4.94 -0.91
C ASN A 95 -6.63 -6.00 -0.41
N THR A 96 -5.45 -5.57 0.02
CA THR A 96 -4.48 -6.47 0.64
C THR A 96 -5.04 -7.00 1.96
N LEU A 97 -5.66 -6.16 2.78
CA LEU A 97 -6.26 -6.54 4.05
C LEU A 97 -7.34 -7.62 3.91
N ASP A 98 -8.16 -7.57 2.85
CA ASP A 98 -9.13 -8.64 2.54
C ASP A 98 -8.45 -9.99 2.30
N VAL A 99 -7.34 -9.99 1.56
CA VAL A 99 -6.53 -11.21 1.34
C VAL A 99 -5.88 -11.67 2.64
N ARG A 100 -5.34 -10.75 3.44
CA ARG A 100 -4.77 -11.04 4.77
C ARG A 100 -5.79 -11.70 5.68
N ARG A 101 -7.03 -11.18 5.75
CA ARG A 101 -8.13 -11.77 6.54
C ARG A 101 -8.38 -13.23 6.16
N ALA A 102 -8.40 -13.53 4.87
CA ALA A 102 -8.62 -14.90 4.39
C ALA A 102 -7.45 -15.84 4.71
N LEU A 103 -6.21 -15.43 4.39
CA LEU A 103 -5.04 -16.32 4.46
C LEU A 103 -4.38 -16.35 5.84
N GLU A 104 -4.20 -15.20 6.49
CA GLU A 104 -3.68 -15.14 7.85
C GLU A 104 -4.71 -15.61 8.87
N GLY A 105 -6.01 -15.33 8.65
CA GLY A 105 -7.06 -15.90 9.50
C GLY A 105 -6.99 -17.43 9.52
N LYS A 106 -6.78 -18.05 8.35
CA LYS A 106 -6.55 -19.49 8.27
C LYS A 106 -5.24 -19.92 8.93
N SER A 107 -4.20 -19.11 8.82
CA SER A 107 -2.90 -19.35 9.47
C SER A 107 -3.04 -19.33 11.00
N VAL A 108 -3.77 -18.36 11.57
CA VAL A 108 -4.07 -18.24 13.00
C VAL A 108 -4.86 -19.45 13.48
N GLU A 109 -5.88 -19.87 12.72
CA GLU A 109 -6.69 -21.05 13.07
C GLU A 109 -5.83 -22.31 13.18
N LEU A 110 -4.94 -22.53 12.20
CA LEU A 110 -4.06 -23.68 12.15
C LEU A 110 -2.92 -23.58 13.19
N ALA A 111 -2.33 -22.40 13.35
CA ALA A 111 -1.27 -22.16 14.34
C ALA A 111 -1.78 -22.42 15.76
N SER A 112 -3.00 -21.99 16.08
CA SER A 112 -3.63 -22.28 17.37
C SER A 112 -3.75 -23.78 17.67
N LYS A 113 -3.75 -24.65 16.65
CA LYS A 113 -3.84 -26.10 16.81
C LYS A 113 -2.47 -26.78 16.80
N ASN A 114 -1.52 -26.24 16.03
CA ASN A 114 -0.29 -26.91 15.66
C ASN A 114 0.98 -26.33 16.30
N ILE A 115 0.90 -25.11 16.86
CA ILE A 115 2.08 -24.42 17.41
C ILE A 115 2.77 -25.27 18.48
N THR A 116 4.09 -25.34 18.40
CA THR A 116 4.91 -26.13 19.35
C THR A 116 5.36 -25.27 20.53
N PRO A 117 5.72 -25.88 21.68
CA PRO A 117 6.29 -25.15 22.81
C PRO A 117 7.55 -24.35 22.46
N ALA A 118 8.36 -24.81 21.49
CA ALA A 118 9.51 -24.08 21.01
C ALA A 118 9.10 -22.82 20.23
N GLN A 119 8.14 -22.95 19.31
CA GLN A 119 7.61 -21.82 18.53
C GLN A 119 6.87 -20.79 19.39
N ILE A 120 6.22 -21.22 20.48
CA ILE A 120 5.62 -20.30 21.46
C ILE A 120 6.70 -19.38 22.05
N LYS A 121 7.87 -19.92 22.42
CA LYS A 121 8.98 -19.11 22.95
C LYS A 121 9.55 -18.17 21.90
N GLU A 122 9.75 -18.65 20.67
CA GLU A 122 10.22 -17.80 19.56
C GLU A 122 9.26 -16.61 19.31
N LEU A 123 7.95 -16.87 19.35
CA LEU A 123 6.93 -15.85 19.16
C LEU A 123 6.83 -14.88 20.35
N GLU A 124 7.05 -15.36 21.57
CA GLU A 124 7.17 -14.54 22.78
C GLU A 124 8.38 -13.58 22.69
N GLU A 125 9.53 -14.08 22.26
CA GLU A 125 10.73 -13.26 22.03
C GLU A 125 10.52 -12.21 20.94
N CYS A 126 9.82 -12.57 19.85
CA CYS A 126 9.43 -11.64 18.79
C CYS A 126 8.57 -10.49 19.33
N LEU A 127 7.60 -10.79 20.20
CA LEU A 127 6.74 -9.79 20.83
C LEU A 127 7.48 -8.90 21.82
N GLU A 128 8.44 -9.44 22.56
CA GLU A 128 9.28 -8.64 23.45
C GLU A 128 10.18 -7.66 22.66
N GLN A 129 10.73 -8.10 21.53
CA GLN A 129 11.45 -7.19 20.63
C GLN A 129 10.54 -6.10 20.06
N TYR A 130 9.29 -6.45 19.71
CA TYR A 130 8.30 -5.46 19.29
C TYR A 130 8.08 -4.45 20.42
N ARG A 131 7.80 -4.90 21.65
CA ARG A 131 7.62 -4.03 22.82
C ARG A 131 8.76 -3.03 22.98
N ILE A 132 10.01 -3.50 22.93
CA ILE A 132 11.21 -2.67 23.09
C ILE A 132 11.30 -1.61 22.00
N LEU A 133 11.06 -1.98 20.74
CA LEU A 133 11.10 -1.04 19.61
C LEU A 133 10.00 0.02 19.75
N LYS A 134 8.78 -0.39 20.07
CA LYS A 134 7.64 0.49 20.28
C LYS A 134 7.87 1.49 21.42
N GLU A 135 8.30 1.02 22.59
CA GLU A 135 8.57 1.88 23.75
C GLU A 135 9.75 2.84 23.52
N SER A 136 10.65 2.49 22.61
CA SER A 136 11.76 3.33 22.19
C SER A 136 11.42 4.28 21.04
N ASP A 137 10.16 4.32 20.60
CA ASP A 137 9.69 5.11 19.44
C ASP A 137 10.50 4.79 18.15
N LYS A 138 10.87 3.52 17.97
CA LYS A 138 11.59 3.03 16.78
C LYS A 138 10.64 2.41 15.77
N ASP A 139 11.16 2.19 14.57
CA ASP A 139 10.45 1.50 13.48
C ASP A 139 10.10 0.06 13.90
N THR A 140 8.80 -0.24 13.90
CA THR A 140 8.21 -1.53 14.26
C THR A 140 7.75 -2.33 13.04
N SER A 141 7.81 -1.77 11.83
CA SER A 141 7.27 -2.40 10.62
C SER A 141 7.84 -3.80 10.35
N GLN A 142 9.15 -3.97 10.55
CA GLN A 142 9.84 -5.23 10.29
C GLN A 142 9.52 -6.30 11.33
N ILE A 143 9.35 -5.92 12.59
CA ILE A 143 9.04 -6.87 13.67
C ILE A 143 7.56 -7.26 13.64
N ASP A 144 6.68 -6.35 13.23
CA ASP A 144 5.27 -6.63 12.95
C ASP A 144 5.13 -7.66 11.81
N LEU A 145 5.78 -7.40 10.67
CA LEU A 145 5.84 -8.36 9.56
C LEU A 145 6.42 -9.73 10.00
N ALA A 146 7.48 -9.73 10.81
CA ALA A 146 8.08 -10.96 11.32
C ALA A 146 7.10 -11.76 12.17
N PHE A 147 6.33 -11.11 13.04
CA PHE A 147 5.30 -11.75 13.86
C PHE A 147 4.25 -12.48 13.00
N HIS A 148 3.75 -11.82 11.94
CA HIS A 148 2.80 -12.45 11.00
C HIS A 148 3.43 -13.65 10.26
N ARG A 149 4.70 -13.54 9.83
CA ARG A 149 5.45 -14.66 9.22
C ARG A 149 5.60 -15.83 10.19
N TYR A 150 5.84 -15.58 11.48
CA TYR A 150 5.91 -16.64 12.49
C TYR A 150 4.59 -17.40 12.62
N ILE A 151 3.44 -16.71 12.62
CA ILE A 151 2.12 -17.35 12.69
C ILE A 151 1.89 -18.24 11.46
N ILE A 152 2.23 -17.76 10.26
CA ILE A 152 2.11 -18.54 9.02
C ILE A 152 2.94 -19.81 9.12
N LYS A 153 4.18 -19.72 9.58
CA LYS A 153 5.05 -20.90 9.80
C LYS A 153 4.50 -21.83 10.87
N ALA A 154 3.95 -21.29 11.97
CA ALA A 154 3.32 -22.05 13.04
C ALA A 154 2.03 -22.78 12.61
N SER A 155 1.44 -22.41 11.46
CA SER A 155 0.30 -23.14 10.88
C SER A 155 0.63 -24.59 10.49
N HIS A 156 1.92 -24.90 10.25
CA HIS A 156 2.41 -26.18 9.75
C HIS A 156 1.71 -26.65 8.46
N ASN A 157 1.29 -25.68 7.62
CA ASN A 157 0.74 -25.95 6.30
C ASN A 157 1.71 -25.44 5.22
N PRO A 158 2.51 -26.32 4.60
CA PRO A 158 3.56 -25.91 3.65
C PRO A 158 2.99 -25.27 2.38
N ILE A 159 1.76 -25.60 1.99
CA ILE A 159 1.10 -24.96 0.84
C ILE A 159 0.70 -23.53 1.21
N LEU A 160 0.16 -23.33 2.41
CA LEU A 160 -0.18 -21.99 2.89
C LEU A 160 1.08 -21.12 2.99
N GLU A 161 2.16 -21.64 3.55
CA GLU A 161 3.45 -20.94 3.61
C GLU A 161 3.96 -20.56 2.22
N THR A 162 3.93 -21.50 1.25
CA THR A 162 4.34 -21.23 -0.14
C THR A 162 3.49 -20.15 -0.80
N VAL A 163 2.16 -20.20 -0.61
CA VAL A 163 1.26 -19.18 -1.13
C VAL A 163 1.57 -17.82 -0.52
N MET A 164 1.74 -17.75 0.80
CA MET A 164 2.07 -16.51 1.50
C MET A 164 3.42 -15.94 1.06
N GLU A 165 4.42 -16.80 0.83
CA GLU A 165 5.73 -16.38 0.32
C GLU A 165 5.63 -15.81 -1.10
N SER A 166 4.73 -16.33 -1.95
CA SER A 166 4.50 -15.74 -3.28
C SER A 166 3.94 -14.31 -3.23
N PHE A 167 3.38 -13.90 -2.08
CA PHE A 167 2.90 -12.55 -1.80
C PHE A 167 3.85 -11.72 -0.93
N SER A 168 5.06 -12.21 -0.63
CA SER A 168 5.98 -11.58 0.33
C SER A 168 6.32 -10.12 -0.03
N GLY A 169 6.48 -9.81 -1.32
CA GLY A 169 6.69 -8.43 -1.78
C GLY A 169 5.48 -7.50 -1.57
N LEU A 170 4.24 -8.02 -1.64
CA LEU A 170 3.04 -7.24 -1.31
C LEU A 170 2.96 -6.96 0.19
N TYR A 171 3.31 -7.96 1.00
CA TYR A 171 3.41 -7.82 2.45
C TYR A 171 4.46 -6.79 2.83
N GLU A 172 5.68 -6.89 2.30
CA GLU A 172 6.73 -5.91 2.56
C GLU A 172 6.28 -4.50 2.22
N LYS A 173 5.61 -4.30 1.08
CA LYS A 173 5.03 -3.01 0.70
C LYS A 173 3.91 -2.55 1.66
N PHE A 174 3.10 -3.47 2.17
CA PHE A 174 2.03 -3.17 3.12
C PHE A 174 2.59 -2.63 4.45
N PHE A 175 3.66 -3.23 4.95
CA PHE A 175 4.26 -2.84 6.24
C PHE A 175 5.30 -1.72 6.11
N ASN A 176 5.96 -1.58 4.95
CA ASN A 176 7.01 -0.60 4.74
C ASN A 176 6.43 0.80 4.48
N GLU A 177 6.33 1.59 5.55
CA GLU A 177 5.91 3.00 5.52
C GLU A 177 4.54 3.24 4.85
N PRO A 178 3.48 2.53 5.28
CA PRO A 178 2.15 2.65 4.70
C PRO A 178 1.64 4.10 4.79
N LEU A 179 1.21 4.66 3.66
CA LEU A 179 0.74 6.04 3.54
C LEU A 179 1.77 7.09 4.02
N GLY A 180 3.07 6.76 4.01
CA GLY A 180 4.12 7.65 4.51
C GLY A 180 4.30 7.62 6.03
N ASN A 181 3.74 6.64 6.73
CA ASN A 181 3.84 6.52 8.19
C ASN A 181 4.24 5.10 8.62
N LYS A 182 5.50 4.94 9.04
CA LYS A 182 6.04 3.66 9.55
C LYS A 182 5.39 3.15 10.83
N GLN A 183 4.70 4.02 11.56
CA GLN A 183 4.01 3.71 12.81
C GLN A 183 2.48 3.70 12.63
N LEU A 184 1.97 3.64 11.39
CA LEU A 184 0.52 3.71 11.14
C LEU A 184 -0.25 2.62 11.90
N PHE A 185 0.32 1.42 12.01
CA PHE A 185 -0.32 0.25 12.61
C PHE A 185 0.11 -0.02 14.05
N ASP A 186 0.84 0.89 14.67
CA ASP A 186 1.44 0.65 15.98
C ASP A 186 0.42 0.47 17.12
N GLU A 187 -0.80 0.99 16.93
CA GLU A 187 -1.93 0.79 17.84
C GLU A 187 -2.49 -0.63 17.83
N THR A 188 -2.07 -1.47 16.89
CA THR A 188 -2.50 -2.88 16.81
C THR A 188 -1.72 -3.79 17.77
N TYR A 189 -0.63 -3.30 18.35
CA TYR A 189 0.24 -4.07 19.24
C TYR A 189 -0.48 -4.79 20.40
N PRO A 190 -1.46 -4.20 21.11
CA PRO A 190 -2.23 -4.91 22.13
C PRO A 190 -2.96 -6.15 21.62
N TYR A 191 -3.41 -6.14 20.36
CA TYR A 191 -4.08 -7.28 19.72
C TYR A 191 -3.10 -8.39 19.34
N HIS A 192 -1.84 -8.05 19.04
CA HIS A 192 -0.78 -9.04 18.85
C HIS A 192 -0.55 -9.87 20.12
N ILE A 193 -0.51 -9.20 21.28
CA ILE A 193 -0.31 -9.85 22.58
C ILE A 193 -1.48 -10.77 22.94
N THR A 194 -2.72 -10.29 22.78
CA THR A 194 -3.92 -11.07 23.14
C THR A 194 -4.13 -12.24 22.18
N MET A 195 -3.88 -12.04 20.88
CA MET A 195 -3.89 -13.12 19.89
C MET A 195 -2.82 -14.17 20.19
N PHE A 196 -1.58 -13.77 20.49
CA PHE A 196 -0.52 -14.71 20.89
C PHE A 196 -0.92 -15.55 22.11
N LYS A 197 -1.47 -14.91 23.16
CA LYS A 197 -1.92 -15.62 24.36
C LYS A 197 -2.97 -16.68 24.03
N ALA A 198 -3.92 -16.36 23.16
CA ALA A 198 -4.94 -17.31 22.72
C ALA A 198 -4.33 -18.46 21.89
N ILE A 199 -3.43 -18.16 20.95
CA ILE A 199 -2.68 -19.17 20.17
C ILE A 199 -1.90 -20.11 21.10
N ALA A 200 -1.16 -19.57 22.06
CA ALA A 200 -0.35 -20.32 23.02
C ALA A 200 -1.20 -21.17 23.98
N ALA A 201 -2.43 -20.73 24.27
CA ALA A 201 -3.41 -21.49 25.04
C ALA A 201 -4.20 -22.51 24.19
N HIS A 202 -3.90 -22.62 22.89
CA HIS A 202 -4.66 -23.40 21.92
C HIS A 202 -6.15 -23.02 21.81
N ASP A 203 -6.50 -21.79 22.19
CA ASP A 203 -7.84 -21.23 22.04
C ASP A 203 -8.01 -20.64 20.63
N THR A 204 -8.42 -21.51 19.69
CA THR A 204 -8.62 -21.14 18.30
C THR A 204 -9.67 -20.02 18.14
N GLN A 205 -10.76 -20.07 18.92
CA GLN A 205 -11.83 -19.09 18.79
C GLN A 205 -11.39 -17.73 19.33
N GLY A 206 -10.74 -17.70 20.50
CA GLY A 206 -10.15 -16.49 21.07
C GLY A 206 -9.12 -15.87 20.14
N ALA A 207 -8.24 -16.69 19.54
CA ALA A 207 -7.21 -16.22 18.62
C ALA A 207 -7.81 -15.53 17.39
N LEU A 208 -8.86 -16.12 16.79
CA LEU A 208 -9.56 -15.52 15.65
C LEU A 208 -10.30 -14.23 16.01
N VAL A 209 -10.86 -14.14 17.22
CA VAL A 209 -11.49 -12.90 17.70
C VAL A 209 -10.48 -11.77 17.83
N GLU A 210 -9.32 -12.02 18.43
CA GLU A 210 -8.27 -11.01 18.58
C GLU A 210 -7.61 -10.66 17.23
N PHE A 211 -7.45 -11.64 16.34
CA PHE A 211 -7.02 -11.42 14.96
C PHE A 211 -7.96 -10.46 14.21
N ASN A 212 -9.28 -10.65 14.34
CA ASN A 212 -10.22 -9.76 13.67
C ASN A 212 -10.16 -8.33 14.24
N LYS A 213 -10.02 -8.15 15.55
CA LYS A 213 -9.80 -6.82 16.14
C LYS A 213 -8.54 -6.14 15.64
N LEU A 214 -7.46 -6.91 15.46
CA LEU A 214 -6.22 -6.43 14.84
C LEU A 214 -6.51 -5.91 13.42
N MET A 215 -7.18 -6.72 12.59
CA MET A 215 -7.51 -6.36 11.21
C MET A 215 -8.45 -5.14 11.13
N ASP A 216 -9.45 -5.06 12.02
CA ASP A 216 -10.38 -3.94 12.08
C ASP A 216 -9.67 -2.65 12.49
N CYS A 217 -8.73 -2.72 13.45
CA CYS A 217 -7.90 -1.58 13.83
C CYS A 217 -7.03 -1.09 12.65
N VAL A 218 -6.44 -2.01 11.89
CA VAL A 218 -5.69 -1.68 10.67
C VAL A 218 -6.59 -0.98 9.64
N GLU A 219 -7.78 -1.52 9.39
CA GLU A 219 -8.76 -0.93 8.47
C GLU A 219 -9.14 0.49 8.89
N GLU A 220 -9.45 0.70 10.17
CA GLU A 220 -9.75 2.01 10.73
C GLU A 220 -8.60 3.00 10.50
N LYS A 221 -7.34 2.59 10.70
CA LYS A 221 -6.17 3.45 10.44
C LYS A 221 -6.02 3.81 8.97
N ILE A 222 -6.25 2.87 8.07
CA ILE A 222 -6.18 3.10 6.62
C ILE A 222 -7.30 4.06 6.16
N VAL A 223 -8.52 3.89 6.68
CA VAL A 223 -9.69 4.70 6.31
C VAL A 223 -9.64 6.10 6.94
N SER A 224 -9.09 6.22 8.16
CA SER A 224 -9.04 7.49 8.91
C SER A 224 -7.86 8.39 8.54
N PHE A 225 -6.85 7.88 7.84
CA PHE A 225 -5.71 8.63 7.32
C PHE A 225 -6.12 9.59 6.19
#